data_AF-X5PRU1-F1
#
_entry.id   AF-X5PRU1-F1
#
_cell.length_a   1.000
_cell.length_b   1.000
_cell.length_c   1.000
_cell.angle_alpha   90.00
_cell.angle_beta   90.00
_cell.angle_gamma   90.00
#
_symmetry.space_group_name_H-M   'P 1'
#
loop_
_entity.id
_entity.type
_entity.pdbx_description
1 polymer ?
#
loop_
_entity_poly.entity_id
_entity_poly.type
_entity_poly.pdbx_seq_one_letter_code
_entity_poly.pdbx_strand_id
1 'polypeptide(L)'
;MLGAALASLSPARAGAGDCGDAAALVQQAYPKARRSADGTSFTLEPHTSITSTLPESEAPFGLVCKIWPAHVDLLLVAVPLIDRANGDHLHVGDIELLVVDRNTLRVRQRLLQPGLMTDDMIVIEKVEFDTGRYALAPDVSAFGLRIEMAHFSLTAPFTETDLRLYALADDALRLVLDGLVVAGHGGDSDGSCAGYFHSSQVSLAISPASHHGYHDITAVERSNIDNPSPDQNGECQSHPGKPVKRTYRMRYDGSRYPVPAALKVMGL
;
A
#
# COMPACT_ATOMS: atom_id res chain seq x y z
N MET A 1 14.03 -29.95 -32.00
CA MET A 1 13.55 -28.59 -31.70
C MET A 1 13.24 -28.54 -30.22
N LEU A 2 14.11 -27.89 -29.42
CA LEU A 2 13.90 -27.68 -27.99
C LEU A 2 13.00 -26.46 -27.82
N GLY A 3 11.80 -26.64 -27.26
CA GLY A 3 10.94 -25.55 -26.83
C GLY A 3 11.30 -25.14 -25.40
N ALA A 4 11.80 -23.91 -25.23
CA ALA A 4 12.02 -23.32 -23.92
C ALA A 4 10.69 -22.84 -23.34
N ALA A 5 10.26 -23.44 -22.22
CA ALA A 5 9.13 -22.96 -21.44
C ALA A 5 9.56 -21.70 -20.66
N LEU A 6 8.98 -20.56 -21.01
CA LEU A 6 9.09 -19.32 -20.24
C LEU A 6 8.26 -19.48 -18.96
N ALA A 7 8.93 -19.74 -17.84
CA ALA A 7 8.32 -19.65 -16.53
C ALA A 7 7.97 -18.19 -16.24
N SER A 8 6.68 -17.88 -16.22
CA SER A 8 6.14 -16.61 -15.73
C SER A 8 6.43 -16.51 -14.22
N LEU A 9 7.38 -15.66 -13.84
CA LEU A 9 7.60 -15.28 -12.45
C LEU A 9 6.45 -14.35 -12.03
N SER A 10 5.44 -14.92 -11.39
CA SER A 10 4.49 -14.14 -10.59
C SER A 10 5.25 -13.50 -9.43
N PRO A 11 4.97 -12.23 -9.05
CA PRO A 11 5.53 -11.67 -7.83
C PRO A 11 5.02 -12.50 -6.65
N ALA A 12 5.96 -13.05 -5.87
CA ALA A 12 5.64 -13.74 -4.64
C ALA A 12 4.89 -12.79 -3.71
N ARG A 13 3.63 -13.10 -3.41
CA ARG A 13 2.89 -12.46 -2.32
C ARG A 13 3.46 -13.01 -1.02
N ALA A 14 4.07 -12.14 -0.22
CA ALA A 14 4.56 -12.47 1.11
C ALA A 14 3.46 -12.15 2.14
N GLY A 15 3.14 -13.13 2.98
CA GLY A 15 2.28 -12.96 4.16
C GLY A 15 3.01 -12.31 5.33
N ALA A 16 2.26 -11.90 6.34
CA ALA A 16 2.73 -11.32 7.60
C ALA A 16 3.88 -12.14 8.23
N GLY A 17 5.10 -11.67 8.45
CA GLY A 17 5.84 -10.46 8.08
C GLY A 17 7.27 -10.66 8.63
N ASP A 18 8.29 -9.97 8.11
CA ASP A 18 9.70 -10.12 8.54
C ASP A 18 9.99 -9.61 9.98
N CYS A 19 8.96 -9.45 10.82
CA CYS A 19 9.03 -8.71 12.07
C CYS A 19 9.88 -9.36 13.16
N GLY A 20 10.13 -10.68 13.09
CA GLY A 20 10.86 -11.40 14.14
C GLY A 20 10.20 -11.20 15.51
N ASP A 21 10.95 -10.67 16.48
CA ASP A 21 10.42 -10.26 17.79
C ASP A 21 9.73 -8.89 17.70
N ALA A 22 8.49 -8.91 17.21
CA ALA A 22 7.65 -7.73 17.06
C ALA A 22 7.42 -6.96 18.38
N ALA A 23 7.34 -7.67 19.51
CA ALA A 23 7.14 -7.05 20.81
C ALA A 23 8.39 -6.29 21.27
N ALA A 24 9.58 -6.88 21.12
CA ALA A 24 10.84 -6.18 21.40
C ALA A 24 11.02 -4.96 20.48
N LEU A 25 10.65 -5.11 19.20
CA LEU A 25 10.69 -4.02 18.23
C LEU A 25 9.82 -2.82 18.67
N VAL A 26 8.55 -3.07 19.03
CA VAL A 26 7.64 -2.01 19.51
C VAL A 26 8.17 -1.41 20.81
N GLN A 27 8.61 -2.23 21.76
CA GLN A 27 9.10 -1.74 23.05
C GLN A 27 10.34 -0.85 22.90
N GLN A 28 11.22 -1.14 21.95
CA GLN A 28 12.39 -0.32 21.66
C GLN A 28 12.03 0.97 20.90
N ALA A 29 11.08 0.90 19.97
CA ALA A 29 10.62 2.06 19.22
C ALA A 29 9.75 3.02 20.06
N TYR A 30 9.02 2.48 21.03
CA TYR A 30 8.09 3.18 21.93
C TYR A 30 8.32 2.78 23.41
N PRO A 31 9.39 3.25 24.07
CA PRO A 31 9.74 2.83 25.44
C PRO A 31 8.70 3.17 26.50
N LYS A 32 7.79 4.11 26.21
CA LYS A 32 6.70 4.53 27.10
C LYS A 32 5.41 3.73 26.89
N ALA A 33 5.32 2.92 25.83
CA ALA A 33 4.14 2.13 25.57
C ALA A 33 4.01 1.02 26.62
N ARG A 34 2.79 0.82 27.13
CA ARG A 34 2.48 -0.23 28.10
C ARG A 34 1.99 -1.46 27.37
N ARG A 35 2.66 -2.58 27.55
CA ARG A 35 2.25 -3.85 26.96
C ARG A 35 0.97 -4.37 27.62
N SER A 36 0.05 -4.90 26.82
CA SER A 36 -1.17 -5.55 27.29
C SER A 36 -0.86 -6.86 28.04
N ALA A 37 -1.81 -7.33 28.86
CA ALA A 37 -1.63 -8.55 29.66
C ALA A 37 -1.52 -9.83 28.80
N ASP A 38 -2.23 -9.88 27.67
CA ASP A 38 -2.14 -10.94 26.67
C ASP A 38 -0.92 -10.79 25.75
N GLY A 39 -0.21 -9.65 25.83
CA GLY A 39 1.03 -9.39 25.12
C GLY A 39 0.87 -9.13 23.62
N THR A 40 -0.36 -9.00 23.12
CA THR A 40 -0.70 -8.83 21.71
C THR A 40 -0.64 -7.37 21.25
N SER A 41 -0.78 -6.43 22.19
CA SER A 41 -0.87 -5.00 21.92
C SER A 41 -0.10 -4.15 22.92
N PHE A 42 0.08 -2.87 22.57
CA PHE A 42 0.70 -1.86 23.40
C PHE A 42 -0.18 -0.61 23.40
N THR A 43 -0.29 0.04 24.55
CA THR A 43 -1.03 1.29 24.70
C THR A 43 -0.09 2.46 24.92
N LEU A 44 -0.26 3.51 24.14
CA LEU A 44 0.33 4.83 24.31
C LEU A 44 -0.74 5.79 24.84
N GLU A 45 -0.43 6.50 25.92
CA GLU A 45 -1.35 7.49 26.51
C GLU A 45 -1.63 8.62 25.50
N PRO A 46 -2.89 9.12 25.39
CA PRO A 46 -4.03 8.77 26.23
C PRO A 46 -4.87 7.57 25.73
N HIS A 47 -4.84 7.24 24.44
CA HIS A 47 -5.79 6.29 23.82
C HIS A 47 -5.26 5.58 22.56
N THR A 48 -3.96 5.66 22.27
CA THR A 48 -3.39 5.07 21.06
C THR A 48 -3.00 3.62 21.28
N SER A 49 -3.43 2.73 20.39
CA SER A 49 -3.08 1.31 20.38
C SER A 49 -2.09 1.00 19.26
N ILE A 50 -1.12 0.15 19.58
CA ILE A 50 -0.24 -0.51 18.61
C ILE A 50 -0.47 -2.01 18.73
N THR A 51 -0.88 -2.65 17.65
CA THR A 51 -1.12 -4.09 17.67
C THR A 51 0.08 -4.83 17.06
N SER A 52 0.73 -5.65 17.86
CA SER A 52 2.02 -6.28 17.50
C SER A 52 1.88 -7.62 16.80
N THR A 53 0.80 -8.34 17.08
CA THR A 53 0.48 -9.64 16.48
C THR A 53 -1.00 -9.70 16.22
N LEU A 54 -1.41 -9.93 14.97
CA LEU A 54 -2.81 -10.15 14.63
C LEU A 54 -2.97 -11.50 13.91
N PRO A 55 -4.07 -12.23 14.15
CA PRO A 55 -4.51 -13.23 13.20
C PRO A 55 -4.78 -12.57 11.85
N GLU A 56 -4.66 -13.34 10.76
CA GLU A 56 -4.75 -12.88 9.37
C GLU A 56 -6.04 -12.08 9.05
N SER A 57 -7.09 -12.25 9.86
CA SER A 57 -8.39 -11.59 9.75
C SER A 57 -8.49 -10.18 10.35
N GLU A 58 -7.48 -9.69 11.07
CA GLU A 58 -7.40 -8.31 11.62
C GLU A 58 -6.19 -7.54 11.04
N ALA A 59 -5.60 -8.07 9.96
CA ALA A 59 -4.27 -7.71 9.46
C ALA A 59 -3.96 -6.25 9.10
N PRO A 60 -4.89 -5.36 8.67
CA PRO A 60 -4.48 -4.02 8.24
C PRO A 60 -3.99 -3.11 9.39
N PHE A 61 -4.41 -3.37 10.63
CA PHE A 61 -4.07 -2.57 11.81
C PHE A 61 -2.94 -3.15 12.67
N GLY A 62 -2.31 -4.23 12.19
CA GLY A 62 -1.14 -4.84 12.81
C GLY A 62 0.17 -4.26 12.28
N LEU A 63 1.27 -4.57 12.97
CA LEU A 63 2.61 -4.29 12.44
C LEU A 63 2.83 -4.97 11.09
N VAL A 64 3.34 -4.20 10.15
CA VAL A 64 3.81 -4.71 8.86
C VAL A 64 5.33 -4.55 8.83
N CYS A 65 6.07 -5.63 8.61
CA CYS A 65 7.53 -5.56 8.46
C CYS A 65 8.02 -6.21 7.18
N LYS A 66 9.07 -5.62 6.61
CA LYS A 66 9.71 -6.15 5.40
C LYS A 66 11.20 -5.82 5.39
N ILE A 67 12.05 -6.81 5.15
CA ILE A 67 13.48 -6.57 4.91
C ILE A 67 13.60 -5.74 3.64
N TRP A 68 14.36 -4.65 3.67
CA TRP A 68 14.50 -3.80 2.51
C TRP A 68 15.55 -4.38 1.54
N PRO A 69 15.20 -4.87 0.33
CA PRO A 69 16.18 -5.51 -0.54
C PRO A 69 17.29 -4.57 -1.04
N ALA A 70 17.04 -3.25 -1.07
CA ALA A 70 18.05 -2.26 -1.42
C ALA A 70 19.05 -1.99 -0.27
N HIS A 71 18.67 -2.27 0.97
CA HIS A 71 19.46 -2.09 2.19
C HIS A 71 19.19 -3.27 3.12
N VAL A 72 19.85 -4.40 2.85
CA VAL A 72 19.53 -5.69 3.49
C VAL A 72 19.79 -5.73 5.00
N ASP A 73 20.55 -4.78 5.51
CA ASP A 73 20.81 -4.50 6.93
C ASP A 73 19.68 -3.71 7.61
N LEU A 74 18.71 -3.21 6.83
CA LEU A 74 17.57 -2.44 7.29
C LEU A 74 16.24 -3.21 7.18
N LEU A 75 15.37 -2.97 8.14
CA LEU A 75 14.00 -3.45 8.22
C LEU A 75 13.07 -2.24 8.09
N LEU A 76 12.11 -2.35 7.19
CA LEU A 76 10.98 -1.43 7.11
C LEU A 76 9.90 -1.91 8.05
N VAL A 77 9.34 -1.00 8.86
CA VAL A 77 8.22 -1.30 9.76
C VAL A 77 7.16 -0.23 9.59
N ALA A 78 5.93 -0.64 9.34
CA ALA A 78 4.77 0.22 9.37
C ALA A 78 4.03 -0.07 10.68
N VAL A 79 3.84 0.97 11.49
CA VAL A 79 3.21 0.89 12.81
C VAL A 79 1.89 1.65 12.77
N PRO A 80 0.75 0.97 12.59
CA PRO A 80 -0.55 1.59 12.78
C PRO A 80 -0.69 2.10 14.22
N LEU A 81 -1.12 3.35 14.36
CA LEU A 81 -1.35 4.04 15.62
C LEU A 81 -2.85 4.36 15.71
N ILE A 82 -3.63 3.44 16.28
CA ILE A 82 -5.10 3.51 16.25
C ILE A 82 -5.65 4.15 17.52
N ASP A 83 -6.49 5.16 17.35
CA ASP A 83 -7.23 5.80 18.44
C ASP A 83 -8.39 4.92 18.90
N ARG A 84 -8.30 4.42 20.14
CA ARG A 84 -9.32 3.58 20.78
C ARG A 84 -10.51 4.34 21.35
N ALA A 85 -10.54 5.67 21.27
CA ALA A 85 -11.70 6.46 21.69
C ALA A 85 -12.89 6.30 20.74
N ASN A 86 -12.65 5.84 19.51
CA ASN A 86 -13.67 5.65 18.48
C ASN A 86 -14.24 4.22 18.55
N GLY A 87 -15.50 4.06 18.16
CA GLY A 87 -16.22 2.78 18.22
C GLY A 87 -15.83 1.83 17.09
N ASP A 88 -16.29 0.58 17.18
CA ASP A 88 -15.83 -0.57 16.35
C ASP A 88 -16.03 -0.44 14.82
N HIS A 89 -16.75 0.56 14.34
CA HIS A 89 -17.08 0.73 12.91
C HIS A 89 -16.33 1.88 12.23
N LEU A 90 -15.55 2.66 13.00
CA LEU A 90 -14.77 3.80 12.53
C LEU A 90 -13.37 3.67 13.11
N HIS A 91 -12.40 3.40 12.24
CA HIS A 91 -11.00 3.49 12.64
C HIS A 91 -10.53 4.92 12.42
N VAL A 92 -9.89 5.50 13.43
CA VAL A 92 -9.17 6.77 13.31
C VAL A 92 -7.75 6.50 13.75
N GLY A 93 -6.79 6.87 12.92
CA GLY A 93 -5.41 6.61 13.26
C GLY A 93 -4.41 7.13 12.25
N ASP A 94 -3.18 7.12 12.71
CA ASP A 94 -2.00 7.43 11.91
C ASP A 94 -1.27 6.12 11.57
N ILE A 95 -0.28 6.20 10.68
CA ILE A 95 0.74 5.16 10.57
C ILE A 95 2.12 5.79 10.69
N GLU A 96 2.97 5.23 11.54
CA GLU A 96 4.39 5.64 11.62
C GLU A 96 5.25 4.63 10.86
N LEU A 97 6.02 5.13 9.90
CA LEU A 97 7.01 4.35 9.16
C LEU A 97 8.34 4.42 9.87
N LEU A 98 8.93 3.28 10.17
CA LEU A 98 10.24 3.15 10.78
C LEU A 98 11.21 2.47 9.81
N VAL A 99 12.43 2.99 9.76
CA VAL A 99 13.59 2.29 9.20
C VAL A 99 14.44 1.85 10.38
N VAL A 100 14.63 0.54 10.53
CA VAL A 100 15.22 -0.08 11.71
C VAL A 100 16.48 -0.86 11.31
N ASP A 101 17.54 -0.72 12.10
CA ASP A 101 18.72 -1.58 11.98
C ASP A 101 18.36 -3.01 12.41
N ARG A 102 18.54 -4.00 11.53
CA ARG A 102 18.10 -5.37 11.77
C ARG A 102 18.82 -6.08 12.91
N ASN A 103 20.07 -5.71 13.18
CA ASN A 103 20.90 -6.40 14.16
C ASN A 103 20.66 -5.88 15.58
N THR A 104 20.42 -4.56 15.69
CA THR A 104 20.30 -3.86 16.98
C THR A 104 18.87 -3.45 17.31
N LEU A 105 17.94 -3.61 16.35
CA LEU A 105 16.56 -3.14 16.41
C LEU A 105 16.43 -1.63 16.67
N ARG A 106 17.53 -0.88 16.47
CA ARG A 106 17.55 0.57 16.67
C ARG A 106 16.83 1.27 15.52
N VAL A 107 15.85 2.11 15.87
CA VAL A 107 15.20 3.00 14.91
C VAL A 107 16.22 4.02 14.38
N ARG A 108 16.46 3.99 13.08
CA ARG A 108 17.36 4.89 12.35
C ARG A 108 16.61 6.12 11.86
N GLN A 109 15.44 5.91 11.25
CA GLN A 109 14.54 6.96 10.79
C GLN A 109 13.11 6.62 11.16
N ARG A 110 12.29 7.67 11.29
CA ARG A 110 10.86 7.56 11.50
C ARG A 110 10.13 8.67 10.77
N LEU A 111 8.92 8.37 10.27
CA LEU A 111 8.04 9.35 9.64
C LEU A 111 6.60 9.00 9.97
N LEU A 112 5.92 9.90 10.68
CA LEU A 112 4.48 9.82 10.91
C LEU A 112 3.72 10.21 9.65
N GLN A 113 2.64 9.47 9.34
CA GLN A 113 1.67 9.76 8.29
C GLN A 113 0.31 9.95 8.95
N PRO A 114 -0.06 11.21 9.25
CA PRO A 114 -1.29 11.50 9.96
C PRO A 114 -2.53 11.07 9.17
N GLY A 115 -3.51 10.49 9.85
CA GLY A 115 -4.83 10.13 9.32
C GLY A 115 -4.85 8.96 8.35
N LEU A 116 -3.70 8.37 8.01
CA LEU A 116 -3.60 7.37 6.94
C LEU A 116 -4.16 5.98 7.32
N MET A 117 -4.50 5.78 8.60
CA MET A 117 -5.22 4.60 9.10
C MET A 117 -6.66 4.95 9.52
N THR A 118 -7.22 6.01 8.92
CA THR A 118 -8.62 6.39 9.13
C THR A 118 -9.47 5.79 8.03
N ASP A 119 -10.57 5.13 8.39
CA ASP A 119 -11.55 4.63 7.41
C ASP A 119 -13.00 4.78 7.87
N ASP A 120 -13.89 5.04 6.91
CA ASP A 120 -15.34 5.14 7.12
C ASP A 120 -16.07 4.67 5.85
N MET A 121 -16.85 3.59 5.95
CA MET A 121 -17.58 2.90 4.87
C MET A 121 -16.74 2.33 3.72
N ILE A 122 -15.65 2.97 3.32
CA ILE A 122 -14.56 2.43 2.51
C ILE A 122 -13.48 2.01 3.50
N VAL A 123 -13.37 0.71 3.74
CA VAL A 123 -12.49 0.15 4.79
C VAL A 123 -11.10 -0.13 4.26
N ILE A 124 -10.09 0.00 5.11
CA ILE A 124 -8.74 -0.47 4.79
C ILE A 124 -8.72 -1.99 4.93
N GLU A 125 -8.50 -2.69 3.82
CA GLU A 125 -8.37 -4.15 3.81
C GLU A 125 -6.95 -4.60 4.08
N LYS A 126 -5.95 -3.84 3.62
CA LYS A 126 -4.56 -4.27 3.67
C LYS A 126 -3.59 -3.10 3.69
N VAL A 127 -2.54 -3.25 4.48
CA VAL A 127 -1.33 -2.41 4.41
C VAL A 127 -0.13 -3.30 4.10
N GLU A 128 0.68 -2.93 3.12
CA GLU A 128 1.91 -3.68 2.79
C GLU A 128 3.04 -2.78 2.27
N PHE A 129 4.29 -3.22 2.45
CA PHE A 129 5.44 -2.57 1.83
C PHE A 129 5.67 -3.05 0.39
N ASP A 130 5.79 -2.09 -0.53
CA ASP A 130 6.25 -2.27 -1.90
C ASP A 130 7.74 -1.99 -1.99
N THR A 131 8.55 -3.03 -2.12
CA THR A 131 10.02 -2.88 -2.27
C THR A 131 10.45 -3.07 -3.71
N GLY A 132 9.67 -2.56 -4.66
CA GLY A 132 10.11 -2.41 -6.04
C GLY A 132 11.45 -1.66 -6.14
N ARG A 133 12.11 -1.77 -7.30
CA ARG A 133 13.42 -1.14 -7.53
C ARG A 133 13.28 0.37 -7.80
N TYR A 134 13.00 1.14 -6.75
CA TYR A 134 12.87 2.60 -6.80
C TYR A 134 14.21 3.30 -6.51
N ALA A 135 15.20 3.10 -7.38
CA ALA A 135 16.47 3.83 -7.31
C ALA A 135 16.27 5.24 -7.89
N LEU A 136 16.05 6.24 -7.04
CA LEU A 136 15.72 7.61 -7.46
C LEU A 136 16.97 8.42 -7.82
N ALA A 137 18.12 8.10 -7.23
CA ALA A 137 19.44 8.63 -7.56
C ALA A 137 20.51 7.58 -7.17
N PRO A 138 21.81 7.75 -7.50
CA PRO A 138 22.85 6.77 -7.18
C PRO A 138 22.86 6.28 -5.73
N ASP A 139 22.62 7.19 -4.77
CA ASP A 139 22.63 6.90 -3.33
C ASP A 139 21.25 7.11 -2.68
N VAL A 140 20.18 7.19 -3.48
CA VAL A 140 18.81 7.41 -2.99
C VAL A 140 17.91 6.28 -3.46
N SER A 141 17.58 5.40 -2.52
CA SER A 141 16.56 4.36 -2.71
C SER A 141 15.26 4.77 -2.04
N ALA A 142 14.15 4.38 -2.66
CA ALA A 142 12.83 4.49 -2.06
C ALA A 142 12.20 3.11 -1.85
N PHE A 143 11.21 3.08 -0.98
CA PHE A 143 10.25 2.00 -0.83
C PHE A 143 8.84 2.58 -0.88
N GLY A 144 7.86 1.73 -1.16
CA GLY A 144 6.47 2.10 -1.17
C GLY A 144 5.70 1.55 0.02
N LEU A 145 4.64 2.26 0.39
CA LEU A 145 3.55 1.75 1.22
C LEU A 145 2.32 1.62 0.34
N ARG A 146 1.72 0.43 0.32
CA ARG A 146 0.45 0.15 -0.36
C ARG A 146 -0.66 0.05 0.66
N ILE A 147 -1.77 0.71 0.40
CA ILE A 147 -2.98 0.64 1.21
C ILE A 147 -4.12 0.23 0.29
N GLU A 148 -4.64 -0.97 0.51
CA GLU A 148 -5.79 -1.52 -0.19
C GLU A 148 -7.05 -1.13 0.58
N MET A 149 -7.99 -0.53 -0.13
CA MET A 149 -9.25 -0.03 0.39
C MET A 149 -10.39 -0.65 -0.38
N ALA A 150 -11.48 -0.97 0.29
CA ALA A 150 -12.65 -1.54 -0.35
C ALA A 150 -13.96 -1.04 0.24
N HIS A 151 -15.00 -1.06 -0.61
CA HIS A 151 -16.37 -0.95 -0.17
C HIS A 151 -17.13 -2.19 -0.66
N PHE A 152 -17.67 -2.94 0.30
CA PHE A 152 -18.39 -4.17 0.04
C PHE A 152 -19.87 -3.86 -0.23
N SER A 153 -20.18 -3.57 -1.48
CA SER A 153 -21.55 -3.55 -1.98
C SER A 153 -21.73 -4.59 -3.08
N LEU A 154 -22.78 -5.40 -2.98
CA LEU A 154 -23.12 -6.39 -4.00
C LEU A 154 -23.45 -5.72 -5.34
N THR A 155 -24.11 -4.57 -5.29
CA THR A 155 -24.55 -3.85 -6.50
C THR A 155 -23.56 -2.79 -6.94
N ALA A 156 -22.66 -2.33 -6.06
CA ALA A 156 -21.70 -1.28 -6.38
C ALA A 156 -20.31 -1.57 -5.77
N PRO A 157 -19.63 -2.66 -6.18
CA PRO A 157 -18.34 -3.01 -5.60
C PRO A 157 -17.31 -1.93 -5.89
N PHE A 158 -16.38 -1.74 -4.96
CA PHE A 158 -15.27 -0.83 -5.12
C PHE A 158 -14.04 -1.37 -4.40
N THR A 159 -12.90 -1.30 -5.05
CA THR A 159 -11.57 -1.52 -4.46
C THR A 159 -10.58 -0.54 -5.09
N GLU A 160 -9.65 -0.04 -4.29
CA GLU A 160 -8.57 0.84 -4.72
C GLU A 160 -7.30 0.50 -3.94
N THR A 161 -6.15 0.44 -4.62
CA THR A 161 -4.85 0.35 -3.97
C THR A 161 -4.11 1.65 -4.15
N ASP A 162 -3.97 2.40 -3.05
CA ASP A 162 -3.09 3.55 -2.94
C ASP A 162 -1.62 3.09 -2.86
N LEU A 163 -0.72 3.71 -3.61
CA LEU A 163 0.73 3.60 -3.45
C LEU A 163 1.32 4.96 -3.08
N ARG A 164 2.07 4.99 -1.99
CA ARG A 164 2.92 6.12 -1.58
C ARG A 164 4.39 5.71 -1.64
N LEU A 165 5.29 6.60 -2.05
CA LEU A 165 6.75 6.32 -2.05
C LEU A 165 7.49 7.20 -1.06
N TYR A 166 8.42 6.57 -0.34
CA TYR A 166 9.26 7.19 0.67
C TYR A 166 10.73 7.00 0.31
N ALA A 167 11.45 8.09 0.14
CA ALA A 167 12.88 8.07 -0.16
C ALA A 167 13.70 8.20 1.12
N LEU A 168 14.74 7.37 1.25
CA LEU A 168 15.80 7.58 2.23
C LEU A 168 16.94 8.33 1.54
N ALA A 169 17.13 9.58 1.94
CA ALA A 169 18.19 10.45 1.42
C ALA A 169 18.78 11.29 2.56
N ASP A 170 20.11 11.36 2.65
CA ASP A 170 20.84 12.13 3.67
C ASP A 170 20.38 11.83 5.11
N ASP A 171 20.25 10.55 5.45
CA ASP A 171 19.71 10.06 6.73
C ASP A 171 18.26 10.51 7.07
N ALA A 172 17.53 11.09 6.11
CA ALA A 172 16.15 11.52 6.28
C ALA A 172 15.18 10.65 5.45
N LEU A 173 14.04 10.30 6.05
CA LEU A 173 12.94 9.64 5.38
C LEU A 173 11.94 10.70 4.89
N ARG A 174 11.66 10.73 3.57
CA ARG A 174 10.80 11.76 2.94
C ARG A 174 9.73 11.12 2.07
N LEU A 175 8.48 11.57 2.21
CA LEU A 175 7.40 11.24 1.28
C LEU A 175 7.65 11.97 -0.05
N VAL A 176 7.85 11.21 -1.12
CA VAL A 176 8.18 11.73 -2.46
C VAL A 176 7.09 11.46 -3.49
N LEU A 177 6.18 10.52 -3.24
CA LEU A 177 4.98 10.32 -4.05
C LEU A 177 3.82 10.11 -3.08
N ASP A 178 2.85 11.03 -3.11
CA ASP A 178 1.77 11.12 -2.14
C ASP A 178 0.45 10.68 -2.76
N GLY A 179 0.36 9.37 -2.88
CA GLY A 179 -0.84 8.65 -3.24
C GLY A 179 -1.10 8.54 -4.73
N LEU A 180 -0.88 7.34 -5.28
CA LEU A 180 -1.13 6.98 -6.67
C LEU A 180 -1.96 5.71 -6.70
N VAL A 181 -3.10 5.75 -7.37
CA VAL A 181 -3.92 4.56 -7.60
C VAL A 181 -3.16 3.60 -8.52
N VAL A 182 -2.73 2.47 -7.97
CA VAL A 182 -1.97 1.44 -8.71
C VAL A 182 -2.79 0.21 -9.06
N ALA A 183 -3.93 0.03 -8.41
CA ALA A 183 -4.96 -0.89 -8.82
C ALA A 183 -6.31 -0.30 -8.46
N GLY A 184 -7.32 -0.53 -9.30
CA GLY A 184 -8.68 -0.12 -9.03
C GLY A 184 -9.64 -1.10 -9.65
N HIS A 185 -10.77 -1.31 -8.99
CA HIS A 185 -11.90 -2.02 -9.56
C HIS A 185 -13.18 -1.42 -8.99
N GLY A 186 -14.19 -1.28 -9.84
CA GLY A 186 -15.52 -0.95 -9.38
C GLY A 186 -16.55 -1.10 -10.47
N GLY A 187 -17.80 -0.80 -10.15
CA GLY A 187 -18.89 -0.91 -11.10
C GLY A 187 -20.24 -0.79 -10.45
N ASP A 188 -21.27 -0.94 -11.27
CA ASP A 188 -22.67 -1.01 -10.84
C ASP A 188 -23.32 -2.23 -11.49
N SER A 189 -24.17 -2.93 -10.73
CA SER A 189 -24.98 -4.04 -11.23
C SER A 189 -26.43 -3.94 -10.75
N ASP A 190 -27.32 -4.63 -11.46
CA ASP A 190 -28.71 -4.81 -11.07
C ASP A 190 -28.90 -5.83 -9.92
N GLY A 191 -27.80 -6.37 -9.37
CA GLY A 191 -27.79 -7.39 -8.31
C GLY A 191 -28.04 -8.82 -8.79
N SER A 192 -28.19 -9.03 -10.11
CA SER A 192 -28.42 -10.35 -10.71
C SER A 192 -27.39 -10.72 -11.78
N CYS A 193 -27.13 -9.83 -12.73
CA CYS A 193 -26.14 -10.04 -13.80
C CYS A 193 -25.83 -8.74 -14.55
N ALA A 194 -26.84 -7.99 -14.98
CA ALA A 194 -26.61 -6.86 -15.86
C ALA A 194 -25.85 -5.75 -15.12
N GLY A 195 -24.79 -5.22 -15.72
CA GLY A 195 -23.97 -4.21 -15.07
C GLY A 195 -22.92 -3.58 -15.94
N TYR A 196 -22.14 -2.70 -15.32
CA TYR A 196 -20.97 -2.05 -15.87
C TYR A 196 -19.84 -2.12 -14.85
N PHE A 197 -18.71 -2.70 -15.23
CA PHE A 197 -17.54 -2.83 -14.38
C PHE A 197 -16.32 -2.24 -15.08
N HIS A 198 -15.42 -1.69 -14.27
CA HIS A 198 -14.12 -1.22 -14.72
C HIS A 198 -13.03 -1.77 -13.81
N SER A 199 -11.84 -1.92 -14.37
CA SER A 199 -10.63 -2.25 -13.61
C SER A 199 -9.43 -1.52 -14.18
N SER A 200 -8.46 -1.21 -13.35
CA SER A 200 -7.20 -0.61 -13.75
C SER A 200 -6.03 -1.22 -12.98
N GLN A 201 -4.87 -1.26 -13.63
CA GLN A 201 -3.58 -1.59 -13.02
C GLN A 201 -2.52 -0.63 -13.54
N VAL A 202 -1.69 -0.12 -12.65
CA VAL A 202 -0.58 0.77 -12.98
C VAL A 202 0.73 0.10 -12.61
N SER A 203 1.66 0.11 -13.56
CA SER A 203 3.05 -0.29 -13.34
C SER A 203 3.95 0.93 -13.36
N LEU A 204 4.90 1.00 -12.44
CA LEU A 204 5.88 2.07 -12.36
C LEU A 204 7.24 1.63 -12.90
N ALA A 205 7.91 2.52 -13.60
CA ALA A 205 9.29 2.35 -14.06
C ALA A 205 10.09 3.62 -13.79
N ILE A 206 11.28 3.46 -13.22
CA ILE A 206 12.26 4.54 -13.08
C ILE A 206 12.85 4.85 -14.46
N SER A 207 12.77 6.12 -14.85
CA SER A 207 13.25 6.64 -16.13
C SER A 207 14.73 7.04 -16.03
N PRO A 208 15.52 6.94 -17.11
CA PRO A 208 16.87 7.49 -17.13
C PRO A 208 16.90 9.02 -17.06
N ALA A 209 15.84 9.70 -17.53
CA ALA A 209 15.71 11.15 -17.39
C ALA A 209 15.60 11.54 -15.90
N SER A 210 16.20 12.66 -15.52
CA SER A 210 16.20 13.15 -14.14
C SER A 210 15.89 14.64 -14.07
N HIS A 211 15.17 15.05 -13.03
CA HIS A 211 14.91 16.45 -12.70
C HIS A 211 15.13 16.67 -11.21
N HIS A 212 15.70 17.82 -10.85
CA HIS A 212 15.97 18.20 -9.46
C HIS A 212 16.67 17.12 -8.62
N GLY A 213 17.61 16.39 -9.25
CA GLY A 213 18.43 15.37 -8.61
C GLY A 213 17.86 13.95 -8.63
N TYR A 214 16.57 13.76 -8.93
CA TYR A 214 15.96 12.42 -8.98
C TYR A 214 15.53 12.02 -10.39
N HIS A 215 15.55 10.71 -10.65
CA HIS A 215 15.02 10.09 -11.86
C HIS A 215 13.50 10.24 -11.96
N ASP A 216 13.00 10.60 -13.14
CA ASP A 216 11.56 10.65 -13.40
C ASP A 216 10.93 9.25 -13.23
N ILE A 217 9.64 9.21 -12.93
CA ILE A 217 8.87 7.96 -12.89
C ILE A 217 7.90 7.93 -14.07
N THR A 218 7.86 6.81 -14.77
CA THR A 218 6.84 6.53 -15.79
C THR A 218 5.81 5.58 -15.22
N ALA A 219 4.55 6.01 -15.22
CA ALA A 219 3.40 5.19 -14.85
C ALA A 219 2.71 4.69 -16.13
N VAL A 220 2.51 3.38 -16.24
CA VAL A 220 1.78 2.75 -17.36
C VAL A 220 0.52 2.12 -16.80
N GLU A 221 -0.61 2.74 -17.11
CA GLU A 221 -1.95 2.29 -16.75
C GLU A 221 -2.49 1.37 -17.85
N ARG A 222 -3.05 0.23 -17.44
CA ARG A 222 -3.91 -0.62 -18.26
C ARG A 222 -5.28 -0.66 -17.61
N SER A 223 -6.31 -0.31 -18.36
CA SER A 223 -7.69 -0.37 -17.88
C SER A 223 -8.59 -1.19 -18.80
N ASN A 224 -9.56 -1.87 -18.19
CA ASN A 224 -10.54 -2.70 -18.87
C ASN A 224 -11.93 -2.30 -18.40
N ILE A 225 -12.91 -2.56 -19.26
CA ILE A 225 -14.33 -2.46 -18.93
C ILE A 225 -15.01 -3.78 -19.28
N ASP A 226 -16.06 -4.12 -18.54
CA ASP A 226 -16.93 -5.26 -18.84
C ASP A 226 -18.39 -4.90 -18.57
N ASN A 227 -19.29 -5.35 -19.45
CA ASN A 227 -20.71 -5.07 -19.38
C ASN A 227 -21.51 -6.39 -19.40
N PRO A 228 -21.45 -7.17 -18.31
CA PRO A 228 -22.12 -8.48 -18.29
C PRO A 228 -23.62 -8.33 -18.50
N SER A 229 -24.23 -9.32 -19.15
CA SER A 229 -25.69 -9.39 -19.32
C SER A 229 -26.16 -10.85 -19.50
N PRO A 230 -27.42 -11.18 -19.16
CA PRO A 230 -27.95 -12.53 -19.36
C PRO A 230 -28.08 -12.87 -20.84
N ASP A 231 -27.72 -14.09 -21.22
CA ASP A 231 -28.02 -14.64 -22.53
C ASP A 231 -29.46 -15.16 -22.65
N GLN A 232 -29.78 -15.81 -23.77
CA GLN A 232 -31.12 -16.36 -24.04
C GLN A 232 -31.54 -17.48 -23.07
N ASN A 233 -30.58 -18.13 -22.40
CA ASN A 233 -30.81 -19.18 -21.40
C ASN A 233 -30.80 -18.61 -19.97
N GLY A 234 -30.58 -17.30 -19.81
CA GLY A 234 -30.46 -16.65 -18.52
C GLY A 234 -29.07 -16.82 -17.86
N GLU A 235 -28.08 -17.34 -18.59
CA GLU A 235 -26.71 -17.42 -18.07
C GLU A 235 -26.02 -16.06 -18.23
N CYS A 236 -25.28 -15.63 -17.20
CA CYS A 236 -24.60 -14.34 -17.22
C CYS A 236 -23.35 -14.40 -18.08
N GLN A 237 -23.32 -13.63 -19.17
CA GLN A 237 -22.20 -13.60 -20.11
C GLN A 237 -21.43 -12.28 -19.98
N SER A 238 -20.10 -12.36 -19.99
CA SER A 238 -19.19 -11.21 -20.02
C SER A 238 -19.11 -10.61 -21.42
N HIS A 239 -19.05 -9.28 -21.51
CA HIS A 239 -18.94 -8.52 -22.73
C HIS A 239 -17.83 -7.47 -22.59
N PRO A 240 -16.56 -7.90 -22.62
CA PRO A 240 -15.43 -7.03 -22.37
C PRO A 240 -15.30 -5.99 -23.49
N GLY A 241 -15.05 -4.74 -23.09
CA GLY A 241 -14.68 -3.68 -24.01
C GLY A 241 -13.23 -3.80 -24.49
N LYS A 242 -12.79 -2.84 -25.30
CA LYS A 242 -11.39 -2.77 -25.73
C LYS A 242 -10.52 -2.27 -24.55
N PRO A 243 -9.45 -3.00 -24.18
CA PRO A 243 -8.49 -2.52 -23.18
C PRO A 243 -7.89 -1.19 -23.59
N VAL A 244 -7.73 -0.30 -22.62
CA VAL A 244 -7.10 1.01 -22.80
C VAL A 244 -5.74 1.01 -22.12
N LYS A 245 -4.76 1.62 -22.77
CA LYS A 245 -3.42 1.83 -22.21
C LYS A 245 -3.09 3.31 -22.20
N ARG A 246 -2.67 3.83 -21.06
CA ARG A 246 -2.21 5.22 -20.90
C ARG A 246 -0.83 5.24 -20.27
N THR A 247 -0.07 6.29 -20.55
CA THR A 247 1.28 6.45 -20.03
C THR A 247 1.44 7.88 -19.53
N TYR A 248 1.91 8.00 -18.30
CA TYR A 248 2.12 9.26 -17.61
C TYR A 248 3.58 9.36 -17.20
N ARG A 249 4.19 10.52 -17.40
CA ARG A 249 5.53 10.82 -16.89
C ARG A 249 5.40 11.77 -15.71
N MET A 250 5.86 11.34 -14.55
CA MET A 250 5.94 12.13 -13.33
C MET A 250 7.39 12.63 -13.21
N ARG A 251 7.58 13.93 -13.44
CA ARG A 251 8.87 14.58 -13.25
C ARG A 251 8.99 14.99 -11.79
N TYR A 252 10.13 14.72 -11.16
CA TYR A 252 10.35 15.18 -9.80
C TYR A 252 10.41 16.72 -9.79
N ASP A 253 9.64 17.37 -8.93
CA ASP A 253 9.54 18.84 -8.89
C ASP A 253 10.53 19.50 -7.91
N GLY A 254 11.40 18.69 -7.28
CA GLY A 254 12.31 19.11 -6.21
C GLY A 254 11.83 18.75 -4.81
N SER A 255 10.54 18.42 -4.66
CA SER A 255 9.94 17.93 -3.41
C SER A 255 9.26 16.58 -3.59
N ARG A 256 8.42 16.43 -4.63
CA ARG A 256 7.57 15.26 -4.88
C ARG A 256 7.44 14.95 -6.37
N TYR A 257 6.86 13.79 -6.67
CA TYR A 257 6.34 13.42 -7.99
C TYR A 257 4.87 13.84 -8.06
N PRO A 258 4.51 14.81 -8.93
CA PRO A 258 3.13 15.20 -9.12
C PRO A 258 2.33 14.03 -9.70
N VAL A 259 1.29 13.61 -8.97
CA VAL A 259 0.42 12.51 -9.38
C VAL A 259 -0.53 12.99 -10.49
N PRO A 260 -0.60 12.30 -11.64
CA PRO A 260 -1.55 12.62 -12.70
C PRO A 260 -2.98 12.62 -12.17
N ALA A 261 -3.79 13.61 -12.57
CA ALA A 261 -5.16 13.76 -12.05
C ALA A 261 -6.02 12.49 -12.21
N ALA A 262 -5.80 11.72 -13.27
CA ALA A 262 -6.51 10.46 -13.54
C ALA A 262 -6.13 9.29 -12.62
N LEU A 263 -5.04 9.41 -11.86
CA LEU A 263 -4.51 8.36 -10.97
C LEU A 263 -4.42 8.86 -9.52
N LYS A 264 -5.06 9.97 -9.19
CA LYS A 264 -5.15 10.44 -7.80
C LYS A 264 -6.12 9.56 -7.04
N VAL A 265 -5.73 9.22 -5.82
CA VAL A 265 -6.57 8.53 -4.84
C VAL A 265 -7.86 9.33 -4.67
N MET A 266 -9.01 8.67 -4.62
CA MET A 266 -10.30 9.36 -4.42
C MET A 266 -10.45 9.96 -3.01
N GLY A 267 -9.52 9.63 -2.11
CA GLY A 267 -9.42 10.13 -0.74
C GLY A 267 -10.09 9.19 0.26
N LEU A 268 -9.49 9.11 1.45
CA LEU A 268 -10.14 8.75 2.72
C LEU A 268 -10.62 10.05 3.38
#